data_AF-A0A452RT39-F1
#
_entry.id   AF-A0A452RT39-F1
#
_cell.length_a   1.000
_cell.length_b   1.000
_cell.length_c   1.000
_cell.angle_alpha   90.00
_cell.angle_beta   90.00
_cell.angle_gamma   90.00
#
_symmetry.space_group_name_H-M   'P 1'
#
loop_
_entity.id
_entity.type
_entity.pdbx_description
1 polymer ?
#
loop_
_entity_poly.entity_id
_entity_poly.type
_entity_poly.pdbx_seq_one_letter_code
_entity_poly.pdbx_strand_id
1 'polypeptide(L)'
;MLSTQWGSVLETLSHSLSPSPSALPHPPTLPSHSYAMPTKTMEVLRLQDQGRKMLLDSVLTIHERVVQISGLSATFAEIFLEIIQSNLPEGVRLSVKEHTEEDFKGRFKARPELEELLAKLN
;
A
#
# COMPACT_ATOMS: atom_id res chain seq x y z
N MET A 1 12.58 -20.19 -12.36
CA MET A 1 11.97 -20.31 -11.03
C MET A 1 11.25 -19.01 -10.75
N LEU A 2 9.93 -19.05 -10.57
CA LEU A 2 9.05 -17.89 -10.51
C LEU A 2 9.23 -17.16 -9.17
N SER A 3 9.55 -15.87 -9.23
CA SER A 3 9.71 -14.98 -8.08
C SER A 3 8.36 -14.41 -7.71
N THR A 4 7.74 -14.91 -6.63
CA THR A 4 6.47 -14.39 -6.12
C THR A 4 6.74 -13.28 -5.12
N GLN A 5 6.41 -12.03 -5.46
CA GLN A 5 6.51 -10.88 -4.55
C GLN A 5 5.32 -10.90 -3.58
N TRP A 6 5.46 -10.43 -2.33
CA TRP A 6 4.35 -10.25 -1.39
C TRP A 6 4.65 -9.00 -0.54
N GLY A 7 3.76 -8.00 -0.51
CA GLY A 7 3.93 -6.74 0.24
C GLY A 7 3.08 -6.73 1.52
N SER A 8 3.62 -6.31 2.66
CA SER A 8 2.89 -6.19 3.94
C SER A 8 3.33 -4.92 4.67
N VAL A 9 2.39 -4.24 5.33
CA VAL A 9 2.48 -2.86 5.88
C VAL A 9 3.01 -2.86 7.31
N LEU A 10 4.03 -2.03 7.60
CA LEU A 10 4.31 -1.50 8.95
C LEU A 10 4.92 -0.09 8.88
N GLU A 11 4.46 0.76 9.79
CA GLU A 11 4.93 2.12 10.06
C GLU A 11 5.97 2.04 11.19
N THR A 12 7.15 2.66 11.05
CA THR A 12 8.09 2.78 12.19
C THR A 12 8.94 4.04 12.11
N LEU A 13 9.02 4.69 13.28
CA LEU A 13 9.73 5.89 13.68
C LEU A 13 11.13 6.08 13.07
N SER A 14 11.38 7.30 12.59
CA SER A 14 12.67 7.76 12.09
C SER A 14 13.67 8.04 13.22
N HIS A 15 14.71 7.22 13.34
CA HIS A 15 15.99 7.65 13.92
C HIS A 15 17.11 7.38 12.93
N SER A 16 17.83 8.45 12.60
CA SER A 16 18.85 8.53 11.57
C SER A 16 20.18 7.96 12.06
N LEU A 17 20.69 6.94 11.38
CA LEU A 17 22.10 6.55 11.42
C LEU A 17 22.53 6.17 10.00
N SER A 18 23.47 6.90 9.44
CA SER A 18 24.07 6.64 8.12
C SER A 18 25.22 5.64 8.22
N PRO A 19 25.35 4.65 7.31
CA PRO A 19 26.59 3.86 7.20
C PRO A 19 27.34 4.08 5.89
N SER A 20 28.68 4.03 5.97
CA SER A 20 29.63 4.05 4.84
C SER A 20 29.80 2.66 4.20
N PRO A 21 30.41 2.55 3.00
CA PRO A 21 30.34 1.32 2.20
C PRO A 21 31.67 0.55 2.21
N SER A 22 31.67 -0.71 2.68
CA SER A 22 32.43 -1.81 2.05
C SER A 22 32.27 -3.16 2.77
N ALA A 23 32.16 -4.21 1.93
CA ALA A 23 32.43 -5.65 2.15
C ALA A 23 31.37 -6.57 2.82
N LEU A 24 30.72 -7.40 1.95
CA LEU A 24 30.27 -8.83 2.11
C LEU A 24 29.34 -9.23 3.29
N PRO A 25 28.63 -10.38 3.23
CA PRO A 25 27.71 -10.90 2.21
C PRO A 25 26.27 -10.39 2.46
N HIS A 26 25.38 -10.45 1.48
CA HIS A 26 24.05 -9.83 1.53
C HIS A 26 23.21 -10.33 2.73
N PRO A 27 22.81 -9.44 3.66
CA PRO A 27 21.87 -9.75 4.75
C PRO A 27 20.42 -9.84 4.21
N PRO A 28 19.46 -10.41 4.96
CA PRO A 28 18.08 -10.58 4.50
C PRO A 28 17.53 -9.22 4.08
N THR A 29 17.01 -9.17 2.86
CA THR A 29 16.67 -7.95 2.14
C THR A 29 15.66 -7.10 2.93
N LEU A 30 16.10 -5.90 3.31
CA LEU A 30 15.32 -4.83 3.93
C LEU A 30 14.27 -4.26 2.95
N PRO A 31 13.25 -3.51 3.42
CA PRO A 31 12.21 -2.94 2.56
C PRO A 31 12.81 -2.14 1.40
N SER A 32 12.42 -2.50 0.18
CA SER A 32 12.96 -1.93 -1.04
C SER A 32 12.35 -0.55 -1.36
N HIS A 33 11.12 -0.29 -0.89
CA HIS A 33 10.44 1.00 -0.98
C HIS A 33 9.31 1.12 0.06
N SER A 34 9.11 2.32 0.61
CA SER A 34 7.95 2.66 1.45
C SER A 34 7.34 3.97 0.95
N TYR A 35 6.03 4.00 0.71
CA TYR A 35 5.36 5.16 0.12
C TYR A 35 3.87 5.24 0.53
N ALA A 36 3.26 6.41 0.31
CA ALA A 36 1.82 6.61 0.48
C ALA A 36 1.09 6.47 -0.85
N MET A 37 -0.10 5.89 -0.80
CA MET A 37 -1.07 5.98 -1.87
C MET A 37 -1.86 7.30 -1.77
N PRO A 38 -2.42 7.81 -2.89
CA PRO A 38 -3.32 8.94 -2.85
C PRO A 38 -4.48 8.70 -1.88
N THR A 39 -4.71 9.66 -0.97
CA THR A 39 -5.80 9.61 0.01
C THR A 39 -7.15 9.50 -0.69
N LYS A 40 -8.01 8.62 -0.19
CA LYS A 40 -9.39 8.48 -0.66
C LYS A 40 -10.31 9.18 0.32
N THR A 41 -11.14 10.10 -0.19
CA THR A 41 -12.15 10.79 0.61
C THR A 41 -13.52 10.25 0.25
N MET A 42 -14.32 9.87 1.25
CA MET A 42 -15.65 9.30 1.07
C MET A 42 -16.66 10.09 1.89
N GLU A 43 -17.70 10.57 1.22
CA GLU A 43 -18.84 11.20 1.87
C GLU A 43 -19.81 10.12 2.35
N VAL A 44 -20.13 10.15 3.64
CA VAL A 44 -21.12 9.28 4.25
C VAL A 44 -22.43 10.05 4.29
N LEU A 45 -23.42 9.54 3.56
CA LEU A 45 -24.76 10.11 3.50
C LEU A 45 -25.72 9.28 4.36
N ARG A 46 -26.51 9.94 5.19
CA ARG A 46 -27.54 9.31 6.03
C ARG A 46 -28.93 9.72 5.56
N LEU A 47 -29.84 8.74 5.52
CA LEU A 47 -31.26 8.99 5.25
C LEU A 47 -31.92 9.63 6.48
N GLN A 48 -32.77 10.63 6.28
CA GLN A 48 -33.50 11.26 7.39
C GLN A 48 -34.65 10.40 7.92
N ASP A 49 -34.85 10.41 9.24
CA ASP A 49 -35.83 9.57 9.94
C ASP A 49 -37.30 9.78 9.49
N GLN A 50 -37.65 10.98 9.01
CA GLN A 50 -39.00 11.32 8.56
C GLN A 50 -39.06 11.84 7.11
N GLY A 51 -38.08 11.51 6.27
CA GLY A 51 -38.06 11.97 4.88
C GLY A 51 -37.24 11.10 3.93
N ARG A 52 -37.39 11.33 2.62
CA ARG A 52 -36.61 10.65 1.56
C ARG A 52 -35.28 11.34 1.22
N LYS A 53 -34.91 12.39 1.96
CA LYS A 53 -33.73 13.20 1.66
C LYS A 53 -32.50 12.58 2.32
N MET A 54 -31.46 12.34 1.51
CA MET A 54 -30.12 12.01 1.99
C MET A 54 -29.44 13.29 2.49
N LEU A 55 -28.85 13.24 3.69
CA LEU A 55 -28.03 14.31 4.25
C LEU A 55 -26.60 13.84 4.39
N LEU A 56 -25.66 14.76 4.18
CA LEU A 56 -24.26 14.52 4.51
C LEU A 56 -24.13 14.38 6.02
N ASP A 57 -23.63 13.23 6.46
CA ASP A 57 -23.41 12.89 7.87
C ASP A 57 -21.95 13.15 8.24
N SER A 58 -21.02 12.65 7.41
CA SER A 58 -19.59 12.82 7.65
C SER A 58 -18.77 12.67 6.37
N VAL A 59 -17.50 13.07 6.47
CA VAL A 59 -16.50 12.88 5.41
C VAL A 59 -15.36 12.06 6.01
N LEU A 60 -15.16 10.87 5.47
CA LEU A 60 -14.11 9.94 5.89
C LEU A 60 -12.91 10.06 4.95
N THR A 61 -11.73 10.23 5.52
CA THR A 61 -10.46 10.22 4.78
C THR A 61 -9.68 8.95 5.09
N ILE A 62 -9.41 8.16 4.05
CA ILE A 62 -8.71 6.90 4.13
C ILE A 62 -7.30 7.09 3.60
N HIS A 63 -6.32 6.88 4.48
CA HIS A 63 -4.90 6.89 4.13
C HIS A 63 -4.41 5.46 3.96
N GLU A 64 -3.65 5.22 2.91
CA GLU A 64 -3.07 3.91 2.60
C GLU A 64 -1.56 4.07 2.44
N ARG A 65 -0.81 3.25 3.17
CA ARG A 65 0.65 3.17 3.11
C ARG A 65 1.01 1.80 2.56
N VAL A 66 2.02 1.75 1.70
CA VAL A 66 2.51 0.51 1.13
C VAL A 66 4.00 0.38 1.41
N VAL A 67 4.36 -0.78 1.94
CA VAL A 67 5.76 -1.19 2.14
C VAL A 67 6.03 -2.36 1.21
N GLN A 68 6.97 -2.16 0.30
CA GLN A 68 7.42 -3.18 -0.63
C GLN A 68 8.63 -3.91 -0.04
N ILE A 69 8.52 -5.23 0.01
CA ILE A 69 9.53 -6.12 0.56
C ILE A 69 9.96 -7.05 -0.57
N SER A 70 11.27 -7.25 -0.72
CA SER A 70 11.85 -8.20 -1.67
C SER A 70 12.58 -9.30 -0.90
N GLY A 71 12.74 -10.47 -1.54
CA GLY A 71 13.59 -11.56 -1.02
C GLY A 71 13.14 -12.16 0.32
N LEU A 72 11.85 -12.09 0.63
CA LEU A 72 11.30 -12.74 1.82
C LEU A 72 11.32 -14.26 1.65
N SER A 73 12.02 -14.98 2.53
CA SER A 73 12.02 -16.45 2.49
C SER A 73 10.68 -16.99 2.97
N ALA A 74 10.26 -18.16 2.46
CA ALA A 74 8.98 -18.77 2.82
C ALA A 74 8.84 -18.99 4.35
N THR A 75 9.90 -19.51 4.99
CA THR A 75 9.91 -19.76 6.44
C THR A 75 9.85 -18.48 7.26
N PHE A 76 10.50 -17.41 6.79
CA PHE A 76 10.49 -16.13 7.48
C PHE A 76 9.19 -15.35 7.22
N ALA A 77 8.55 -15.54 6.07
CA ALA A 77 7.29 -14.90 5.72
C ALA A 77 6.17 -15.23 6.71
N GLU A 78 6.06 -16.50 7.12
CA GLU A 78 5.05 -16.95 8.08
C GLU A 78 5.21 -16.22 9.42
N ILE A 79 6.41 -16.24 10.00
CA ILE A 79 6.73 -15.57 11.27
C ILE A 79 6.51 -14.06 11.15
N PHE A 80 6.96 -13.47 10.05
CA PHE A 80 6.82 -12.04 9.81
C PHE A 80 5.35 -11.60 9.77
N LEU A 81 4.50 -12.33 9.06
CA LEU A 81 3.08 -12.02 8.97
C LEU A 81 2.34 -12.22 10.30
N GLU A 82 2.71 -13.23 11.08
CA GLU A 82 2.18 -13.45 12.43
C GLU A 82 2.49 -12.28 13.38
N ILE A 83 3.73 -11.78 13.33
CA ILE A 83 4.16 -10.63 14.14
C ILE A 83 3.38 -9.37 13.74
N ILE A 84 3.19 -9.11 12.44
CA ILE A 84 2.40 -7.93 12.01
C ILE A 84 0.96 -8.05 12.48
N GLN A 85 0.33 -9.21 12.28
CA GLN A 85 -1.08 -9.41 12.63
C GLN A 85 -1.32 -9.30 14.14
N SER A 86 -0.43 -9.84 14.96
CA SER A 86 -0.51 -9.75 16.43
C SER A 86 -0.31 -8.32 16.96
N ASN A 87 0.34 -7.46 16.18
CA ASN A 87 0.59 -6.06 16.53
C ASN A 87 -0.25 -5.07 15.70
N LEU A 88 -1.30 -5.55 15.00
CA LEU A 88 -2.13 -4.69 14.17
C LEU A 88 -3.03 -3.80 15.05
N PRO A 89 -2.92 -2.46 14.96
CA PRO A 89 -3.77 -1.56 15.74
C PRO A 89 -5.24 -1.64 15.31
N GLU A 90 -6.14 -1.26 16.22
CA GLU A 90 -7.56 -1.13 15.91
C GLU A 90 -7.79 -0.08 14.79
N GLY A 91 -8.71 -0.39 13.88
CA GLY A 91 -9.04 0.50 12.75
C GLY A 91 -8.05 0.46 11.59
N VAL A 92 -6.96 -0.31 11.69
CA VAL A 92 -6.00 -0.51 10.60
C VAL A 92 -6.33 -1.79 9.84
N ARG A 93 -6.36 -1.71 8.51
CA ARG A 93 -6.52 -2.88 7.64
C ARG A 93 -5.20 -3.26 6.98
N LEU A 94 -4.69 -4.45 7.28
CA LEU A 94 -3.55 -5.04 6.59
C LEU A 94 -4.01 -5.78 5.33
N SER A 95 -3.29 -5.61 4.22
CA SER A 95 -3.47 -6.41 3.00
C SER A 95 -2.11 -6.83 2.48
N VAL A 96 -1.99 -8.12 2.15
CA VAL A 96 -0.76 -8.71 1.63
C VAL A 96 -0.99 -9.21 0.22
N LYS A 97 -0.24 -8.66 -0.74
CA LYS A 97 -0.39 -9.01 -2.16
C LYS A 97 0.92 -8.96 -2.90
N GLU A 98 0.98 -9.70 -3.99
CA GLU A 98 2.07 -9.58 -4.94
C GLU A 98 2.07 -8.23 -5.63
N HIS A 99 3.27 -7.66 -5.79
CA HIS A 99 3.42 -6.39 -6.46
C HIS A 99 3.37 -6.59 -7.96
N THR A 100 2.40 -5.94 -8.60
CA THR A 100 2.20 -5.99 -10.05
C THR A 100 2.50 -4.63 -10.70
N GLU A 101 2.57 -4.62 -12.03
CA GLU A 101 2.78 -3.37 -12.79
C GLU A 101 1.59 -2.41 -12.63
N GLU A 102 0.38 -2.93 -12.45
CA GLU A 102 -0.83 -2.13 -12.18
C GLU A 102 -0.71 -1.39 -10.85
N ASP A 103 -0.18 -2.04 -9.81
CA ASP A 103 0.08 -1.41 -8.50
C ASP A 103 1.17 -0.34 -8.54
N PHE A 104 2.10 -0.47 -9.47
CA PHE A 104 3.09 0.57 -9.74
C PHE A 104 2.44 1.75 -10.46
N LYS A 105 1.71 1.49 -11.55
CA LYS A 105 1.04 2.51 -12.37
C LYS A 105 -0.05 3.26 -11.61
N GLY A 106 -0.77 2.59 -10.72
CA GLY A 106 -1.84 3.17 -9.89
C GLY A 106 -1.39 4.30 -8.96
N ARG A 107 -0.08 4.51 -8.79
CA ARG A 107 0.50 5.63 -8.03
C ARG A 107 0.60 6.91 -8.84
N PHE A 108 0.49 6.82 -10.16
CA PHE A 108 0.65 7.94 -11.08
C PHE A 108 -0.71 8.51 -11.49
N LYS A 109 -0.71 9.76 -11.95
CA LYS A 109 -1.90 10.38 -12.53
C LYS A 109 -2.26 9.68 -13.84
N ALA A 110 -3.56 9.55 -14.10
CA ALA A 110 -4.08 9.13 -15.39
C ALA A 110 -3.57 10.07 -16.50
N ARG A 111 -3.40 9.51 -17.71
CA ARG A 111 -2.94 10.27 -18.89
C ARG A 111 -4.04 10.22 -19.96
N PRO A 112 -5.13 11.00 -19.79
CA PRO A 112 -6.30 10.92 -20.66
C PRO A 112 -5.97 11.20 -22.13
N GLU A 113 -5.03 12.11 -22.40
CA GLU A 113 -4.58 12.40 -23.78
C GLU A 113 -3.92 11.19 -24.45
N LEU A 114 -3.13 10.41 -23.71
CA LEU A 114 -2.50 9.19 -24.22
C LEU A 114 -3.54 8.10 -24.46
N GLU A 115 -4.51 7.96 -23.54
CA GLU A 115 -5.62 7.03 -23.68
C GLU A 115 -6.49 7.37 -24.91
N GLU A 116 -6.76 8.65 -25.15
CA GLU A 116 -7.50 9.12 -26.33
C GLU A 116 -6.73 8.85 -27.63
N LEU A 117 -5.41 9.07 -27.64
CA LEU A 117 -4.56 8.76 -28.79
C LEU A 117 -4.53 7.25 -29.09
N LEU A 118 -4.45 6.40 -28.06
CA LEU A 118 -4.53 4.96 -28.22
C LEU A 118 -5.91 4.52 -28.73
N ALA A 119 -6.98 5.14 -28.26
CA ALA A 119 -8.34 4.85 -28.73
C ALA A 119 -8.55 5.21 -30.21
N LYS A 120 -7.86 6.25 -30.72
CA LYS A 120 -7.91 6.65 -32.15
C LYS A 120 -7.10 5.75 -33.08
N LEU A 121 -6.19 4.94 -32.55
CA LEU A 121 -5.37 3.99 -33.31
C LEU A 121 -6.07 2.63 -33.53
N ASN A 122 -7.09 2.32 -32.73
CA ASN A 122 -7.94 1.13 -32.85
C ASN A 122 -9.18 1.41 -33.70
#